data_AF-A0A2J6PKQ9-F1
#
_entry.id   AF-A0A2J6PKQ9-F1
#
_cell.length_a   1.000
_cell.length_b   1.000
_cell.length_c   1.000
_cell.angle_alpha   90.00
_cell.angle_beta   90.00
_cell.angle_gamma   90.00
#
_symmetry.space_group_name_H-M   'P 1'
#
loop_
_entity.id
_entity.type
_entity.pdbx_description
1 polymer ?
#
loop_
_entity_poly.entity_id
_entity_poly.type
_entity_poly.pdbx_seq_one_letter_code
_entity_poly.pdbx_strand_id
1 'polypeptide(L)'
;MSPRRAILLETSSSFCTSLINPPPSKALLSQYFSSNPRITEHGPAWAQSRLPFLGKTFSGTDECVQYFALLSQTLSMDLPSDAFSNVSEGGFVVDVDAEVEGEQGKGVVTVVGKGSFKSLKTGKGWSESFIYRLSGFDDEGRIGHWEIWADPLSAWVAVGGEKVDDK
;
A
#
# COMPACT_ATOMS: atom_id res chain seq x y z
N MET A 1 -10.66 0.89 25.06
CA MET A 1 -9.89 1.15 23.83
C MET A 1 -9.19 2.48 24.02
N SER A 2 -7.86 2.57 23.86
CA SER A 2 -7.17 3.86 24.05
C SER A 2 -7.57 4.86 22.95
N PRO A 3 -7.62 6.18 23.23
CA PRO A 3 -7.94 7.19 22.23
C PRO A 3 -7.01 7.11 21.01
N ARG A 4 -5.70 6.90 21.23
CA ARG A 4 -4.73 6.74 20.14
C ARG A 4 -5.04 5.52 19.27
N ARG A 5 -5.39 4.38 19.87
CA ARG A 5 -5.77 3.18 19.10
C ARG A 5 -6.98 3.44 18.20
N ALA A 6 -7.97 4.20 18.68
CA ALA A 6 -9.13 4.55 17.89
C ALA A 6 -8.77 5.45 16.70
N ILE A 7 -7.95 6.48 16.91
CA ILE A 7 -7.49 7.39 15.86
C ILE A 7 -6.72 6.65 14.76
N LEU A 8 -5.75 5.80 15.14
CA LEU A 8 -4.94 5.04 14.18
C LEU A 8 -5.81 4.09 13.36
N LEU A 9 -6.75 3.40 14.02
CA LEU A 9 -7.67 2.50 13.35
C LEU A 9 -8.61 3.24 12.40
N GLU A 10 -9.20 4.35 12.84
CA GLU A 10 -10.14 5.13 12.03
C GLU A 10 -9.45 5.69 10.79
N THR A 11 -8.28 6.29 10.96
CA THR A 11 -7.49 6.84 9.85
C THR A 11 -7.09 5.74 8.86
N SER A 12 -6.57 4.62 9.37
CA SER A 12 -6.13 3.49 8.54
C SER A 12 -7.28 2.82 7.79
N SER A 13 -8.40 2.61 8.46
CA SER A 13 -9.58 1.98 7.84
C SER A 13 -10.23 2.92 6.82
N SER A 14 -10.38 4.21 7.13
CA SER A 14 -10.87 5.21 6.18
C SER A 14 -9.97 5.33 4.94
N PHE A 15 -8.64 5.36 5.14
CA PHE A 15 -7.68 5.34 4.05
C PHE A 15 -7.88 4.11 3.16
N CYS A 16 -7.91 2.91 3.74
CA CYS A 16 -8.10 1.67 2.97
C CYS A 16 -9.44 1.65 2.22
N THR A 17 -10.55 2.05 2.87
CA THR A 17 -11.85 2.17 2.21
C THR A 17 -11.82 3.16 1.05
N SER A 18 -11.08 4.27 1.17
CA SER A 18 -10.94 5.23 0.08
C SER A 18 -10.24 4.65 -1.15
N LEU A 19 -9.36 3.65 -0.99
CA LEU A 19 -8.67 2.99 -2.12
C LEU A 19 -9.60 2.16 -3.00
N ILE A 20 -10.79 1.77 -2.50
CA ILE A 20 -11.81 1.07 -3.30
C ILE A 20 -12.34 1.98 -4.41
N ASN A 21 -12.50 3.27 -4.12
CA ASN A 21 -12.90 4.30 -5.08
C ASN A 21 -11.99 5.51 -4.92
N PRO A 22 -10.75 5.45 -5.43
CA PRO A 22 -9.70 6.38 -5.05
C PRO A 22 -9.98 7.80 -5.57
N PRO A 23 -9.86 8.84 -4.72
CA PRO A 23 -9.78 10.21 -5.20
C PRO A 23 -8.46 10.43 -5.96
N PRO A 24 -8.28 11.58 -6.62
CA PRO A 24 -6.97 11.95 -7.19
C PRO A 24 -5.85 11.81 -6.17
N SER A 25 -4.68 11.31 -6.59
CA SER A 25 -3.56 10.96 -5.70
C SER A 25 -3.14 12.09 -4.75
N LYS A 26 -3.10 13.34 -5.22
CA LYS A 26 -2.81 14.51 -4.37
C LYS A 26 -3.86 14.73 -3.28
N ALA A 27 -5.15 14.51 -3.58
CA ALA A 27 -6.22 14.64 -2.60
C ALA A 27 -6.15 13.50 -1.56
N LEU A 28 -5.89 12.27 -2.01
CA LEU A 28 -5.67 11.11 -1.13
C LEU A 28 -4.53 11.38 -0.14
N LEU A 29 -3.36 11.79 -0.64
CA LEU A 29 -2.19 12.10 0.19
C LEU A 29 -2.48 13.25 1.17
N SER A 30 -3.08 14.34 0.68
CA SER A 30 -3.44 15.50 1.50
C SER A 30 -4.48 15.18 2.58
N GLN A 31 -5.29 14.15 2.41
CA GLN A 31 -6.32 13.77 3.37
C GLN A 31 -5.76 12.86 4.47
N TYR A 32 -4.93 11.88 4.11
CA TYR A 32 -4.57 10.78 5.03
C TYR A 32 -3.13 10.79 5.53
N PHE A 33 -2.21 11.45 4.83
CA PHE A 33 -0.77 11.34 5.13
C PHE A 33 -0.21 12.59 5.79
N SER A 34 0.85 12.45 6.58
CA SER A 34 1.55 13.59 7.18
C SER A 34 2.26 14.47 6.13
N SER A 35 2.93 15.53 6.57
CA SER A 35 3.56 16.53 5.68
C SER A 35 4.69 15.97 4.79
N ASN A 36 5.30 14.85 5.16
CA ASN A 36 6.34 14.18 4.39
C ASN A 36 5.99 12.70 4.18
N PRO A 37 5.02 12.40 3.30
CA PRO A 37 4.55 11.04 3.09
C PRO A 37 5.65 10.17 2.48
N ARG A 38 5.67 8.89 2.84
CA ARG A 38 6.49 7.88 2.18
C ARG A 38 5.64 6.72 1.70
N ILE A 39 6.01 6.15 0.56
CA ILE A 39 5.42 4.91 0.03
C ILE A 39 6.54 3.96 -0.39
N THR A 40 6.48 2.72 0.07
CA THR A 40 7.38 1.64 -0.39
C THR A 40 6.56 0.42 -0.78
N GLU A 41 6.63 0.03 -2.05
CA GLU A 41 6.13 -1.27 -2.48
C GLU A 41 7.31 -2.24 -2.59
N HIS A 42 7.31 -3.24 -1.72
CA HIS A 42 8.42 -4.18 -1.60
C HIS A 42 8.41 -5.15 -2.78
N GLY A 43 9.59 -5.40 -3.32
CA GLY A 43 9.76 -6.30 -4.44
C GLY A 43 11.22 -6.46 -4.83
N PRO A 44 11.56 -7.51 -5.58
CA PRO A 44 12.93 -7.79 -5.95
C PRO A 44 13.44 -6.79 -7.00
N ALA A 45 14.71 -6.39 -6.87
CA ALA A 45 15.34 -5.40 -7.76
C ALA A 45 15.30 -5.79 -9.24
N TRP A 46 15.35 -7.09 -9.56
CA TRP A 46 15.30 -7.58 -10.95
C TRP A 46 13.96 -7.27 -11.65
N ALA A 47 12.87 -7.07 -10.90
CA ALA A 47 11.56 -6.79 -11.45
C ALA A 47 11.39 -5.32 -11.88
N GLN A 48 12.25 -4.40 -11.39
CA GLN A 48 12.12 -2.95 -11.60
C GLN A 48 12.16 -2.53 -13.07
N SER A 49 12.81 -3.31 -13.93
CA SER A 49 12.84 -3.07 -15.38
C SER A 49 11.45 -3.08 -16.03
N ARG A 50 10.46 -3.70 -15.40
CA ARG A 50 9.07 -3.79 -15.87
C ARG A 50 8.04 -3.30 -14.86
N LEU A 51 8.40 -3.29 -13.59
CA LEU A 51 7.57 -2.84 -12.47
C LEU A 51 8.31 -1.69 -11.76
N PRO A 52 8.36 -0.49 -12.36
CA PRO A 52 9.25 0.60 -11.95
C PRO A 52 8.90 1.23 -10.59
N PHE A 53 7.79 0.79 -9.98
CA PHE A 53 7.33 1.19 -8.67
C PHE A 53 7.85 0.29 -7.53
N LEU A 54 8.42 -0.89 -7.83
CA LEU A 54 8.88 -1.84 -6.81
C LEU A 54 10.28 -1.51 -6.25
N GLY A 55 10.50 -1.89 -4.99
CA GLY A 55 11.82 -1.98 -4.36
C GLY A 55 12.51 -0.63 -4.14
N LYS A 56 11.73 0.46 -4.06
CA LYS A 56 12.21 1.80 -3.72
C LYS A 56 11.19 2.55 -2.88
N THR A 57 11.68 3.48 -2.08
CA THR A 57 10.83 4.39 -1.29
C THR A 57 10.65 5.69 -2.05
N PHE A 58 9.40 6.05 -2.30
CA PHE A 58 9.01 7.37 -2.78
C PHE A 58 8.78 8.26 -1.57
N SER A 59 9.43 9.43 -1.52
CA SER A 59 9.39 10.33 -0.36
C SER A 59 8.94 11.74 -0.74
N GLY A 60 8.01 12.29 0.04
CA GLY A 60 7.38 13.57 -0.24
C GLY A 60 6.23 13.44 -1.24
N THR A 61 5.36 14.46 -1.27
CA THR A 61 4.12 14.43 -2.05
C THR A 61 4.34 14.16 -3.53
N ASP A 62 5.34 14.78 -4.16
CA ASP A 62 5.56 14.66 -5.59
C ASP A 62 6.04 13.25 -6.00
N GLU A 63 6.93 12.64 -5.23
CA GLU A 63 7.36 11.26 -5.49
C GLU A 63 6.23 10.27 -5.21
N CYS A 64 5.45 10.47 -4.16
CA CYS A 64 4.27 9.63 -3.89
C CYS A 64 3.23 9.75 -5.02
N VAL A 65 3.06 10.93 -5.62
CA VAL A 65 2.25 11.08 -6.85
C VAL A 65 2.86 10.30 -8.02
N GLN A 66 4.19 10.33 -8.17
CA GLN A 66 4.89 9.54 -9.17
C GLN A 66 4.71 8.02 -8.98
N TYR A 67 4.65 7.54 -7.74
CA TYR A 67 4.29 6.14 -7.44
C TYR A 67 2.94 5.76 -8.05
N PHE A 68 1.89 6.53 -7.78
CA PHE A 68 0.56 6.29 -8.35
C PHE A 68 0.56 6.36 -9.88
N ALA A 69 1.33 7.27 -10.46
CA ALA A 69 1.46 7.39 -11.91
C ALA A 69 2.12 6.14 -12.53
N LEU A 70 3.22 5.65 -11.96
CA LEU A 70 3.90 4.44 -12.42
C LEU A 70 3.04 3.19 -12.26
N LEU A 71 2.36 3.04 -11.12
CA LEU A 71 1.46 1.92 -10.85
C LEU A 71 0.31 1.92 -11.87
N SER A 72 -0.41 3.03 -12.02
CA SER A 72 -1.57 3.16 -12.91
C SER A 72 -1.24 3.09 -14.40
N GLN A 73 0.01 3.36 -14.81
CA GLN A 73 0.48 3.12 -16.18
C GLN A 73 0.82 1.65 -16.44
N THR A 74 1.04 0.87 -15.39
CA THR A 74 1.48 -0.53 -15.49
C THR A 74 0.32 -1.50 -15.29
N LEU A 75 -0.49 -1.26 -14.26
CA LEU A 75 -1.54 -2.15 -13.78
C LEU A 75 -2.87 -1.40 -13.62
N SER A 76 -3.97 -2.08 -13.95
CA SER A 76 -5.29 -1.75 -13.40
C SER A 76 -5.53 -2.58 -12.15
N MET A 77 -6.14 -1.96 -11.15
CA MET A 77 -6.50 -2.58 -9.88
C MET A 77 -8.01 -2.51 -9.71
N ASP A 78 -8.59 -3.61 -9.24
CA ASP A 78 -10.00 -3.75 -8.87
C ASP A 78 -10.08 -4.29 -7.44
N LEU A 79 -10.48 -3.43 -6.51
CA LEU A 79 -10.65 -3.77 -5.11
C LEU A 79 -12.16 -3.97 -4.86
N PRO A 80 -12.60 -5.16 -4.42
CA PRO A 80 -14.02 -5.36 -4.11
C PRO A 80 -14.45 -4.51 -2.91
N SER A 81 -15.76 -4.35 -2.71
CA SER A 81 -16.30 -3.58 -1.56
C SER A 81 -15.88 -4.15 -0.19
N ASP A 82 -15.52 -5.42 -0.15
CA ASP A 82 -15.00 -6.14 1.01
C ASP A 82 -13.47 -6.36 0.94
N ALA A 83 -12.75 -5.56 0.14
CA ALA A 83 -11.30 -5.67 -0.04
C ALA A 83 -10.52 -5.65 1.28
N PHE A 84 -11.05 -4.96 2.28
CA PHE A 84 -10.45 -4.82 3.60
C PHE A 84 -11.43 -5.31 4.66
N SER A 85 -11.14 -6.45 5.28
CA SER A 85 -11.93 -6.97 6.41
C SER A 85 -11.86 -6.03 7.60
N ASN A 86 -12.95 -5.96 8.37
CA ASN A 86 -13.00 -5.13 9.57
C ASN A 86 -12.11 -5.71 10.70
N VAL A 87 -12.01 -4.98 11.82
CA VAL A 87 -11.22 -5.41 12.98
C VAL A 87 -11.70 -6.74 13.57
N SER A 88 -13.03 -6.95 13.64
CA SER A 88 -13.60 -8.19 14.19
C SER A 88 -13.28 -9.43 13.36
N GLU A 89 -12.96 -9.25 12.08
CA GLU A 89 -12.51 -10.29 11.15
C GLU A 89 -10.98 -10.39 11.06
N GLY A 90 -10.24 -9.61 11.86
CA GLY A 90 -8.78 -9.62 11.89
C GLY A 90 -8.11 -8.89 10.72
N GLY A 91 -8.85 -8.10 9.94
CA GLY A 91 -8.29 -7.37 8.80
C GLY A 91 -7.39 -6.18 9.19
N PHE A 92 -7.47 -5.71 10.44
CA PHE A 92 -6.63 -4.65 10.99
C PHE A 92 -6.06 -5.05 12.36
N VAL A 93 -4.74 -4.96 12.51
CA VAL A 93 -4.03 -5.12 13.77
C VAL A 93 -3.36 -3.80 14.12
N VAL A 94 -3.61 -3.29 15.32
CA VAL A 94 -3.08 -1.99 15.79
C VAL A 94 -2.21 -2.22 17.00
N ASP A 95 -0.95 -1.83 16.88
CA ASP A 95 -0.01 -1.68 17.99
C ASP A 95 0.28 -0.18 18.16
N VAL A 96 -0.07 0.39 19.30
CA VAL A 96 0.09 1.84 19.54
C VAL A 96 1.47 2.22 20.06
N ASP A 97 2.21 1.25 20.59
CA ASP A 97 3.48 1.47 21.29
C ASP A 97 4.68 1.08 20.42
N ALA A 98 4.45 0.37 19.32
CA ALA A 98 5.46 0.01 18.33
C ALA A 98 6.23 1.24 17.81
N GLU A 99 7.55 1.09 17.76
CA GLU A 99 8.49 2.03 17.17
C GLU A 99 9.12 1.37 15.94
N VAL A 100 9.21 2.10 14.83
CA VAL A 100 9.88 1.64 13.62
C VAL A 100 11.16 2.46 13.46
N GLU A 101 12.30 1.78 13.40
CA GLU A 101 13.60 2.43 13.24
C GLU A 101 13.63 3.31 11.98
N GLY A 102 14.08 4.56 12.12
CA GLY A 102 14.12 5.52 11.02
C GLY A 102 12.78 6.20 10.69
N GLU A 103 11.76 6.02 11.52
CA GLU A 103 10.47 6.70 11.39
C GLU A 103 10.18 7.60 12.59
N GLN A 104 9.39 8.65 12.35
CA GLN A 104 8.92 9.53 13.41
C GLN A 104 7.57 9.06 13.91
N GLY A 105 7.36 9.08 15.22
CA GLY A 105 6.08 8.73 15.83
C GLY A 105 5.94 7.24 16.17
N LYS A 106 5.04 6.97 17.12
CA LYS A 106 4.70 5.61 17.54
C LYS A 106 3.43 5.13 16.86
N GLY A 107 3.35 3.81 16.74
CA GLY A 107 2.19 3.11 16.28
C GLY A 107 2.41 2.46 14.92
N VAL A 108 1.89 1.25 14.80
CA VAL A 108 1.87 0.47 13.57
C VAL A 108 0.46 -0.09 13.39
N VAL A 109 -0.08 0.06 12.18
CA VAL A 109 -1.29 -0.62 11.76
C VAL A 109 -0.96 -1.57 10.61
N THR A 110 -1.18 -2.86 10.83
CA THR A 110 -1.07 -3.89 9.80
C THR A 110 -2.45 -4.20 9.24
N VAL A 111 -2.57 -4.19 7.93
CA VAL A 111 -3.82 -4.43 7.21
C VAL A 111 -3.66 -5.60 6.25
N VAL A 112 -4.62 -6.51 6.23
CA VAL A 112 -4.72 -7.54 5.19
C VAL A 112 -5.79 -7.10 4.20
N GLY A 113 -5.40 -6.99 2.93
CA GLY A 113 -6.30 -6.66 1.84
C GLY A 113 -6.34 -7.75 0.76
N LYS A 114 -7.35 -7.67 -0.12
CA LYS A 114 -7.47 -8.51 -1.30
C LYS A 114 -7.89 -7.68 -2.51
N GLY A 115 -7.47 -8.11 -3.70
CA GLY A 115 -7.80 -7.42 -4.94
C GLY A 115 -7.54 -8.26 -6.17
N SER A 116 -8.03 -7.77 -7.31
CA SER A 116 -7.68 -8.29 -8.63
C SER A 116 -6.89 -7.24 -9.41
N PHE A 117 -5.80 -7.68 -10.02
CA PHE A 117 -4.85 -6.84 -10.73
C PHE A 117 -4.71 -7.32 -12.15
N LYS A 118 -4.43 -6.41 -13.07
CA LYS A 118 -4.28 -6.73 -14.49
C LYS A 118 -3.26 -5.83 -15.14
N SER A 119 -2.36 -6.44 -15.90
CA SER A 119 -1.39 -5.73 -16.73
C SER A 119 -2.10 -4.96 -17.83
N LEU A 120 -1.87 -3.65 -17.91
CA LEU A 120 -2.38 -2.81 -18.99
C LEU A 120 -1.73 -3.16 -20.34
N LYS A 121 -0.50 -3.69 -20.32
CA LYS A 121 0.26 -4.05 -21.52
C LYS A 121 -0.22 -5.36 -22.15
N THR A 122 -0.49 -6.39 -21.35
CA THR A 122 -0.74 -7.75 -21.86
C THR A 122 -2.18 -8.21 -21.65
N GLY A 123 -2.93 -7.52 -20.78
CA GLY A 123 -4.26 -7.94 -20.36
C GLY A 123 -4.29 -9.14 -19.41
N LYS A 124 -3.14 -9.73 -19.05
CA LYS A 124 -3.07 -10.81 -18.05
C LYS A 124 -3.34 -10.25 -16.67
N GLY A 125 -4.14 -10.96 -15.88
CA GLY A 125 -4.47 -10.57 -14.51
C GLY A 125 -4.35 -11.72 -13.53
N TRP A 126 -4.37 -11.36 -12.25
CA TRP A 126 -4.32 -12.27 -11.11
C TRP A 126 -5.15 -11.68 -9.97
N SER A 127 -5.54 -12.52 -9.03
CA SER A 127 -6.11 -12.09 -7.77
C SER A 127 -5.12 -12.46 -6.67
N GLU A 128 -4.99 -11.59 -5.68
CA GLU A 128 -4.05 -11.78 -4.57
C GLU A 128 -4.61 -11.24 -3.26
N SER A 129 -4.01 -11.70 -2.17
CA SER A 129 -4.04 -11.02 -0.90
C SER A 129 -2.71 -10.31 -0.69
N PHE A 130 -2.75 -9.11 -0.13
CA PHE A 130 -1.58 -8.28 0.13
C PHE A 130 -1.64 -7.75 1.57
N ILE A 131 -0.50 -7.26 2.05
CA ILE A 131 -0.37 -6.68 3.38
C ILE A 131 0.06 -5.24 3.24
N TYR A 132 -0.60 -4.35 3.99
CA TYR A 132 -0.10 -3.01 4.25
C TYR A 132 0.46 -2.91 5.66
N ARG A 133 1.56 -2.18 5.80
CA ARG A 133 2.01 -1.61 7.07
C ARG A 133 1.89 -0.10 6.98
N LEU A 134 1.13 0.47 7.89
CA LEU A 134 0.99 1.91 8.06
C LEU A 134 1.69 2.30 9.35
N SER A 135 2.62 3.23 9.27
CA SER A 135 3.46 3.65 10.38
C SER A 135 3.92 5.09 10.21
N GLY A 136 4.82 5.53 11.09
CA GLY A 136 5.33 6.91 11.07
C GLY A 136 4.24 7.94 11.39
N PHE A 137 3.24 7.56 12.19
CA PHE A 137 2.07 8.41 12.41
C PHE A 137 2.43 9.70 13.16
N ASP A 138 1.93 10.84 12.68
CA ASP A 138 2.07 12.11 13.40
C ASP A 138 1.15 12.19 14.63
N ASP A 139 1.20 13.31 15.35
CA ASP A 139 0.44 13.51 16.58
C ASP A 139 -1.08 13.50 16.33
N GLU A 140 -1.51 13.95 15.15
CA GLU A 140 -2.89 13.89 14.67
C GLU A 140 -3.32 12.49 14.21
N GLY A 141 -2.37 11.57 14.02
CA GLY A 141 -2.61 10.20 13.59
C GLY A 141 -2.67 10.02 12.07
N ARG A 142 -2.14 10.98 11.29
CA ARG A 142 -1.96 10.88 9.84
C ARG A 142 -0.77 9.99 9.53
N ILE A 143 -0.85 9.27 8.41
CA ILE A 143 0.11 8.22 8.04
C ILE A 143 1.42 8.86 7.56
N GLY A 144 2.57 8.45 8.12
CA GLY A 144 3.88 8.89 7.63
C GLY A 144 4.44 7.98 6.54
N HIS A 145 4.27 6.66 6.70
CA HIS A 145 4.78 5.66 5.76
C HIS A 145 3.73 4.60 5.48
N TRP A 146 3.50 4.35 4.19
CA TRP A 146 2.72 3.23 3.70
C TRP A 146 3.65 2.22 3.00
N GLU A 147 3.73 1.04 3.57
CA GLU A 147 4.49 -0.07 2.99
C GLU A 147 3.56 -1.19 2.54
N ILE A 148 3.92 -1.81 1.41
CA ILE A 148 3.08 -2.76 0.69
C ILE A 148 3.88 -4.03 0.41
N TRP A 149 3.33 -5.18 0.79
CA TRP A 149 3.80 -6.51 0.36
C TRP A 149 2.68 -7.17 -0.45
N ALA A 150 2.93 -7.33 -1.75
CA ALA A 150 2.07 -7.96 -2.73
C ALA A 150 2.77 -9.17 -3.37
N ASP A 151 2.26 -9.67 -4.49
CA ASP A 151 2.83 -10.74 -5.31
C ASP A 151 3.60 -10.18 -6.52
N PRO A 152 4.89 -9.82 -6.35
CA PRO A 152 5.71 -9.29 -7.43
C PRO A 152 5.95 -10.32 -8.54
N LEU A 153 5.84 -11.62 -8.26
CA LEU A 153 6.05 -12.66 -9.26
C LEU A 153 4.86 -12.73 -10.22
N SER A 154 3.63 -12.72 -9.70
CA SER A 154 2.43 -12.65 -10.52
C SER A 154 2.40 -11.37 -11.36
N ALA A 155 2.76 -10.23 -10.76
CA ALA A 155 2.90 -8.97 -11.49
C ALA A 155 3.94 -9.07 -12.62
N TRP A 156 5.11 -9.65 -12.36
CA TRP A 156 6.19 -9.83 -13.33
C TRP A 156 5.74 -10.68 -14.53
N VAL A 157 5.13 -11.83 -14.26
CA VAL A 157 4.60 -12.74 -15.29
C VAL A 157 3.50 -12.04 -16.09
N ALA A 158 2.63 -11.27 -15.42
CA ALA A 158 1.57 -10.51 -16.08
C ALA A 158 2.14 -9.46 -17.04
N VAL A 159 3.23 -8.77 -16.72
CA VAL A 159 3.88 -7.79 -17.62
C VAL A 159 4.81 -8.42 -18.67
N GLY A 160 4.71 -9.74 -18.86
CA GLY A 160 5.45 -10.49 -19.89
C GLY A 160 6.89 -10.79 -19.52
N GLY A 161 7.17 -10.91 -18.21
CA GLY A 161 8.35 -11.57 -17.71
C GLY A 161 8.26 -13.09 -17.86
N GLU A 162 9.40 -13.75 -17.98
CA GLU A 162 9.47 -15.22 -18.00
C GLU A 162 9.22 -15.76 -16.59
N LYS A 163 8.55 -16.90 -16.52
CA LYS A 163 8.49 -17.68 -15.28
C LYS A 163 9.89 -18.20 -15.01
N VAL A 164 10.39 -18.02 -13.79
CA VAL A 164 11.55 -18.78 -13.35
C VAL A 164 11.03 -20.19 -13.14
N ASP A 165 11.44 -21.13 -13.99
CA ASP A 165 11.13 -22.54 -13.77
C ASP A 165 11.81 -22.98 -12.47
N ASP A 166 11.03 -23.49 -11.51
CA ASP A 166 11.55 -24.16 -10.33
C ASP A 166 12.38 -25.36 -10.81
N LYS A 167 13.71 -25.27 -10.64
CA LYS A 167 14.63 -26.39 -10.85
C LYS A 167 14.75 -27.23 -9.59
#